data_AF-A0A951SSD8-F1
#
_entry.id   AF-A0A951SSD8-F1
#
_cell.length_a   1.000
_cell.length_b   1.000
_cell.length_c   1.000
_cell.angle_alpha   90.00
_cell.angle_beta   90.00
_cell.angle_gamma   90.00
#
_symmetry.space_group_name_H-M   'P 1'
#
loop_
_entity.id
_entity.type
_entity.pdbx_description
1 polymer ?
#
loop_
_entity_poly.entity_id
_entity_poly.type
_entity_poly.pdbx_seq_one_letter_code
_entity_poly.pdbx_strand_id
1 'polypeptide(L)'
;EDFFKEVIDLYLEQAPGLIKEIKTNAFSADAEKMGKSAHTLKGASLNVGAKVFAEVCKAIELDGKNNNLSDVANNLLKLDELFAITKSALLDLAG
;
A
#
# COMPACT_ATOMS: atom_id res chain seq x y z
N GLU A 1 -26.02 9.93 1.07
CA GLU A 1 -24.72 9.40 0.59
C GLU A 1 -24.36 8.19 1.43
N ASP A 2 -23.68 7.22 0.82
CA ASP A 2 -23.17 6.04 1.54
C ASP A 2 -21.74 6.34 2.00
N PHE A 3 -21.58 6.58 3.31
CA PHE A 3 -20.29 6.83 3.95
C PHE A 3 -19.23 5.78 3.58
N PHE A 4 -19.64 4.52 3.37
CA PHE A 4 -18.72 3.45 2.99
C PHE A 4 -18.11 3.68 1.60
N LYS A 5 -18.92 4.18 0.66
CA LYS A 5 -18.47 4.50 -0.71
C LYS A 5 -17.46 5.65 -0.71
N GLU A 6 -17.70 6.69 0.08
CA GLU A 6 -16.77 7.81 0.22
C GLU A 6 -15.39 7.37 0.75
N VAL A 7 -15.39 6.44 1.72
CA VAL A 7 -14.14 5.87 2.26
C VAL A 7 -13.39 5.06 1.21
N ILE A 8 -14.11 4.29 0.36
CA ILE A 8 -13.51 3.55 -0.76
C ILE A 8 -12.93 4.52 -1.80
N ASP A 9 -13.68 5.53 -2.22
CA ASP A 9 -13.25 6.48 -3.24
C ASP A 9 -11.98 7.23 -2.79
N LEU A 10 -11.96 7.70 -1.53
CA LEU A 10 -10.80 8.35 -0.94
C LEU A 10 -9.58 7.43 -0.88
N TYR A 11 -9.78 6.16 -0.54
CA TYR A 11 -8.71 5.17 -0.54
C TYR A 11 -8.14 4.95 -1.96
N LEU A 12 -9.00 4.80 -2.96
CA LEU A 12 -8.61 4.57 -4.35
C LEU A 12 -7.91 5.78 -4.98
N GLU A 13 -8.21 6.99 -4.51
CA GLU A 13 -7.50 8.22 -4.89
C GLU A 13 -6.08 8.28 -4.27
N GLN A 14 -5.95 7.95 -2.99
CA GLN A 14 -4.69 8.09 -2.25
C GLN A 14 -3.68 6.96 -2.52
N ALA A 15 -4.15 5.71 -2.59
CA ALA A 15 -3.29 4.54 -2.65
C ALA A 15 -2.26 4.55 -3.80
N PRO A 16 -2.60 4.94 -5.05
CA PRO A 16 -1.64 5.01 -6.15
C PRO A 16 -0.46 5.96 -5.87
N GLY A 17 -0.71 7.09 -5.21
CA GLY A 17 0.32 8.06 -4.82
C GLY A 17 1.31 7.44 -3.83
N LEU A 18 0.80 6.79 -2.78
CA LEU A 18 1.63 6.13 -1.77
C LEU A 18 2.42 4.95 -2.37
N ILE A 19 1.84 4.16 -3.27
CA ILE A 19 2.55 3.08 -3.98
C ILE A 19 3.72 3.65 -4.79
N LYS A 20 3.50 4.78 -5.49
CA LYS A 20 4.56 5.45 -6.24
C LYS A 20 5.68 5.94 -5.33
N GLU A 21 5.35 6.51 -4.18
CA GLU A 21 6.35 6.93 -3.18
C GLU A 21 7.17 5.75 -2.66
N ILE A 22 6.51 4.65 -2.29
CA ILE A 22 7.18 3.42 -1.83
C ILE A 22 8.22 2.97 -2.87
N LYS A 23 7.82 2.87 -4.15
CA LYS A 23 8.71 2.46 -5.24
C LYS A 23 9.85 3.45 -5.49
N THR A 24 9.56 4.74 -5.44
CA THR A 24 10.56 5.79 -5.66
C THR A 24 11.62 5.76 -4.58
N ASN A 25 11.20 5.67 -3.31
CA ASN A 25 12.10 5.61 -2.17
C ASN A 25 12.90 4.30 -2.14
N ALA A 26 12.29 3.18 -2.54
CA ALA A 26 13.00 1.92 -2.73
C ALA A 26 14.12 2.04 -3.79
N PHE A 27 13.81 2.66 -4.94
CA PHE A 27 14.79 2.86 -6.02
C PHE A 27 15.92 3.82 -5.64
N SER A 28 15.64 4.84 -4.82
CA SER A 28 16.65 5.76 -4.31
C SER A 28 17.38 5.25 -3.06
N ALA A 29 17.17 3.99 -2.66
CA ALA A 29 17.71 3.37 -1.45
C ALA A 29 17.41 4.15 -0.15
N ASP A 30 16.29 4.88 -0.11
CA ASP A 30 15.81 5.60 1.08
C ASP A 30 14.83 4.71 1.85
N ALA A 31 15.38 3.74 2.58
CA ALA A 31 14.62 2.73 3.30
C ALA A 31 13.67 3.35 4.34
N GLU A 32 14.07 4.43 5.00
CA GLU A 32 13.25 5.10 6.00
C GLU A 32 11.99 5.71 5.37
N LYS A 33 12.13 6.48 4.28
CA LYS A 33 10.95 7.06 3.61
C LYS A 33 10.08 5.99 2.95
N MET A 34 10.68 4.95 2.38
CA MET A 34 9.94 3.78 1.89
C MET A 34 9.05 3.18 2.97
N GLY A 35 9.62 2.94 4.16
CA GLY A 35 8.89 2.39 5.30
C GLY A 35 7.77 3.31 5.80
N LYS A 36 7.98 4.64 5.79
CA LYS A 36 6.96 5.63 6.16
C LYS A 36 5.78 5.64 5.21
N SER A 37 6.00 5.67 3.89
CA SER A 37 4.90 5.60 2.91
C SER A 37 4.14 4.27 3.01
N ALA A 38 4.85 3.16 3.27
CA ALA A 38 4.23 1.86 3.49
C ALA A 38 3.39 1.80 4.78
N HIS A 39 3.84 2.44 5.86
CA HIS A 39 3.07 2.58 7.10
C HIS A 39 1.74 3.31 6.88
N THR A 40 1.77 4.43 6.15
CA THR A 40 0.56 5.20 5.82
C THR A 40 -0.41 4.37 4.98
N LEU A 41 0.10 3.71 3.94
CA LEU A 41 -0.72 2.87 3.05
C LEU A 41 -1.33 1.67 3.77
N LYS A 42 -0.59 1.04 4.70
CA LYS A 42 -1.11 -0.02 5.57
C LYS A 42 -2.33 0.46 6.36
N GLY A 43 -2.23 1.62 7.01
CA GLY A 43 -3.34 2.19 7.79
C GLY A 43 -4.57 2.45 6.93
N ALA A 44 -4.39 3.11 5.78
CA ALA A 44 -5.47 3.36 4.83
C ALA A 44 -6.13 2.07 4.34
N SER A 45 -5.32 1.03 4.07
CA SER A 45 -5.81 -0.28 3.60
C SER A 45 -6.63 -1.02 4.67
N LEU A 46 -6.30 -0.87 5.95
CA LEU A 46 -7.09 -1.45 7.03
C LEU A 46 -8.46 -0.80 7.18
N ASN A 47 -8.59 0.50 6.88
CA ASN A 47 -9.87 1.22 6.96
C ASN A 47 -10.90 0.68 5.95
N VAL A 48 -10.45 0.19 4.79
CA VAL A 48 -11.30 -0.44 3.76
C VAL A 48 -11.34 -1.98 3.87
N GLY A 49 -10.75 -2.55 4.93
CA GLY A 49 -10.74 -3.99 5.15
C GLY A 49 -9.78 -4.80 4.26
N ALA A 50 -8.87 -4.14 3.52
CA ALA A 50 -7.88 -4.76 2.64
C ALA A 50 -6.70 -5.39 3.41
N LYS A 51 -7.01 -6.37 4.28
CA LYS A 51 -6.06 -6.97 5.24
C LYS A 51 -4.86 -7.63 4.57
N VAL A 52 -5.08 -8.38 3.48
CA VAL A 52 -4.00 -9.07 2.76
C VAL A 52 -3.01 -8.07 2.17
N PHE A 53 -3.51 -6.98 1.59
CA PHE A 53 -2.67 -5.90 1.07
C PHE A 53 -1.93 -5.15 2.19
N ALA A 54 -2.59 -4.94 3.34
CA ALA A 54 -1.98 -4.32 4.50
C ALA A 54 -0.79 -5.13 5.06
N GLU A 55 -0.81 -6.47 4.99
CA GLU A 55 0.33 -7.30 5.42
C GLU A 55 1.56 -7.12 4.52
N VAL A 56 1.39 -6.95 3.21
CA VAL A 56 2.53 -6.59 2.34
C VAL A 56 3.06 -5.20 2.65
N CYS A 57 2.18 -4.22 2.90
CA CYS A 57 2.60 -2.88 3.33
C CYS A 57 3.39 -2.94 4.65
N LYS A 58 2.98 -3.80 5.58
CA LYS A 58 3.67 -4.02 6.84
C LYS A 58 5.05 -4.67 6.65
N ALA A 59 5.20 -5.62 5.72
CA ALA A 59 6.51 -6.19 5.40
C ALA A 59 7.48 -5.10 4.91
N ILE A 60 7.03 -4.25 3.98
CA ILE A 60 7.82 -3.12 3.47
C ILE A 60 8.13 -2.09 4.58
N GLU A 61 7.17 -1.83 5.47
CA GLU A 61 7.39 -0.97 6.65
C GLU A 61 8.52 -1.52 7.54
N LEU A 62 8.53 -2.82 7.80
CA LEU A 62 9.56 -3.47 8.62
C LEU A 62 10.93 -3.47 7.93
N ASP A 63 10.97 -3.73 6.63
CA ASP A 63 12.20 -3.61 5.82
C ASP A 63 12.77 -2.20 5.90
N GLY A 64 11.93 -1.18 5.75
CA GLY A 64 12.33 0.21 5.91
C GLY A 64 12.88 0.55 7.30
N LYS A 65 12.20 0.09 8.36
CA LYS A 65 12.62 0.29 9.76
C LYS A 65 13.96 -0.38 10.09
N ASN A 66 14.23 -1.54 9.48
CA ASN A 66 15.45 -2.30 9.68
C ASN A 66 16.58 -1.90 8.73
N ASN A 67 16.35 -0.90 7.87
CA ASN A 67 17.26 -0.51 6.78
C ASN A 67 17.65 -1.71 5.89
N ASN A 68 16.70 -2.61 5.66
CA ASN A 68 16.88 -3.85 4.89
C ASN A 68 16.22 -3.71 3.51
N LEU A 69 17.02 -3.68 2.46
CA LEU A 69 16.54 -3.61 1.07
C LEU A 69 16.70 -4.92 0.30
N SER A 70 17.07 -6.02 0.98
CA SER A 70 17.39 -7.30 0.32
C SER A 70 16.18 -7.93 -0.40
N ASP A 71 14.97 -7.79 0.14
CA ASP A 71 13.74 -8.38 -0.43
C ASP A 71 12.83 -7.33 -1.10
N VAL A 72 13.33 -6.10 -1.29
CA VAL A 72 12.51 -4.98 -1.74
C VAL A 72 11.85 -5.25 -3.09
N ALA A 73 12.56 -5.88 -4.03
CA ALA A 73 12.03 -6.19 -5.36
C ALA A 73 10.81 -7.12 -5.30
N ASN A 74 10.88 -8.20 -4.50
CA ASN A 74 9.79 -9.15 -4.34
C ASN A 74 8.59 -8.49 -3.64
N ASN A 75 8.85 -7.64 -2.63
CA ASN A 75 7.80 -6.93 -1.93
C ASN A 75 7.11 -5.89 -2.83
N LEU A 76 7.83 -5.20 -3.72
CA LEU A 76 7.25 -4.29 -4.71
C LEU A 76 6.38 -5.02 -5.75
N LEU A 77 6.80 -6.21 -6.21
CA LEU A 77 5.98 -7.02 -7.12
C LEU A 77 4.66 -7.44 -6.46
N LYS A 78 4.73 -7.98 -5.23
CA LYS A 78 3.55 -8.36 -4.45
C LYS A 78 2.64 -7.15 -4.18
N LEU A 79 3.22 -5.97 -3.93
CA LEU A 79 2.48 -4.74 -3.73
C LEU A 79 1.62 -4.41 -4.95
N ASP A 80 2.18 -4.48 -6.16
CA ASP A 80 1.44 -4.19 -7.39
C ASP A 80 0.32 -5.22 -7.65
N GLU A 81 0.65 -6.51 -7.54
CA GLU A 81 -0.31 -7.59 -7.77
C GLU A 81 -1.50 -7.51 -6.80
N LEU A 82 -1.22 -7.36 -5.50
CA LEU A 82 -2.26 -7.28 -4.49
C LEU A 82 -3.04 -5.97 -4.57
N PHE A 83 -2.43 -4.86 -4.98
CA PHE A 83 -3.17 -3.62 -5.18
C PHE A 83 -4.16 -3.75 -6.33
N ALA A 84 -3.78 -4.38 -7.44
CA ALA A 84 -4.68 -4.60 -8.57
C ALA A 84 -5.91 -5.45 -8.15
N ILE A 85 -5.69 -6.52 -7.39
CA ILE A 85 -6.76 -7.39 -6.84
C ILE A 85 -7.64 -6.59 -5.87
N THR A 86 -7.02 -5.85 -4.94
CA THR A 86 -7.74 -5.05 -3.94
C THR A 86 -8.59 -3.98 -4.61
N LYS A 87 -8.03 -3.27 -5.60
CA LYS A 87 -8.75 -2.25 -6.37
C LYS A 87 -9.97 -2.82 -7.07
N SER A 88 -9.84 -3.98 -7.73
CA SER A 88 -10.98 -4.63 -8.39
C SER A 88 -12.08 -4.95 -7.39
N ALA A 89 -11.74 -5.60 -6.27
CA ALA A 89 -12.72 -5.99 -5.25
C ALA A 89 -13.43 -4.79 -4.61
N LEU A 90 -12.73 -3.67 -4.41
CA LEU A 90 -13.33 -2.44 -3.87
C LEU A 90 -14.26 -1.75 -4.89
N LEU A 91 -13.91 -1.76 -6.17
CA LEU A 91 -14.78 -1.23 -7.23
C LEU A 91 -16.07 -2.05 -7.36
N ASP A 92 -15.99 -3.37 -7.23
CA ASP A 92 -17.17 -4.25 -7.24
C ASP A 92 -18.10 -4.01 -6.05
N LEU A 93 -17.56 -3.58 -4.90
CA LEU A 93 -18.34 -3.21 -3.70
C LEU A 93 -18.96 -1.82 -3.77
N ALA A 94 -18.38 -0.90 -4.55
CA ALA A 94 -18.82 0.49 -4.67
C ALA A 94 -19.78 0.75 -5.85
N GLY A 95 -19.89 -0.22 -6.77
CA GLY A 95 -20.82 -0.23 -7.90
C GLY A 95 -22.22 -0.69 -7.50
#